data_AF-A0A6A9QEW4-F1
#
_entry.id   AF-A0A6A9QEW4-F1
#
_cell.length_a   1.000
_cell.length_b   1.000
_cell.length_c   1.000
_cell.angle_alpha   90.00
_cell.angle_beta   90.00
_cell.angle_gamma   90.00
#
_symmetry.space_group_name_H-M   'P 1'
#
loop_
_entity.id
_entity.type
_entity.pdbx_description
1 polymer ?
#
loop_
_entity_poly.entity_id
_entity_poly.type
_entity_poly.pdbx_seq_one_letter_code
_entity_poly.pdbx_strand_id
1 'polypeptide(L)'
;MNCEDELKEAMILAWIGDREGVNEITKECVKELSPYRSAIKDIMKIKEEVNREFEIPKKLREKRITYEDLLGLALLRLARKISLTSDLNPKNDGKIKYTIIDLGNKKILRGYCKECKGFHYTILKDNIGFAVEYDQIIYAEFLQGDEKSVMDVIKTEIINK
;
A
#
# COMPACT_ATOMS: atom_id res chain seq x y z
N MET A 1 -15.13 -10.79 -1.45
CA MET A 1 -13.66 -10.80 -1.62
C MET A 1 -13.06 -10.30 -0.32
N ASN A 2 -11.83 -10.68 0.07
CA ASN A 2 -11.27 -10.13 1.32
C ASN A 2 -10.71 -8.72 1.08
N CYS A 3 -11.56 -7.69 1.13
CA CYS A 3 -11.15 -6.31 0.90
C CYS A 3 -10.04 -5.83 1.86
N GLU A 4 -9.88 -6.43 3.04
CA GLU A 4 -8.80 -6.06 3.97
C GLU A 4 -7.43 -6.45 3.43
N ASP A 5 -7.27 -7.73 3.06
CA ASP A 5 -6.02 -8.27 2.50
C ASP A 5 -5.72 -7.67 1.12
N GLU A 6 -6.74 -7.54 0.28
CA GLU A 6 -6.59 -6.99 -1.07
C GLU A 6 -6.17 -5.51 -1.02
N LEU A 7 -6.76 -4.71 -0.13
CA LEU A 7 -6.34 -3.31 0.03
C LEU A 7 -4.93 -3.18 0.61
N LYS A 8 -4.46 -4.15 1.43
CA LYS A 8 -3.06 -4.20 1.86
C LYS A 8 -2.13 -4.40 0.67
N GLU A 9 -2.44 -5.32 -0.25
CA GLU A 9 -1.68 -5.50 -1.50
C GLU A 9 -1.72 -4.23 -2.35
N ALA A 10 -2.91 -3.64 -2.54
CA ALA A 10 -3.07 -2.41 -3.30
C ALA A 10 -2.28 -1.22 -2.72
N MET A 11 -2.07 -1.15 -1.40
CA MET A 11 -1.21 -0.13 -0.79
C MET A 11 0.25 -0.25 -1.23
N ILE A 12 0.76 -1.48 -1.34
CA ILE A 12 2.14 -1.73 -1.79
C ILE A 12 2.26 -1.44 -3.29
N LEU A 13 1.28 -1.87 -4.08
CA LEU A 13 1.19 -1.55 -5.50
C LEU A 13 1.14 -0.04 -5.74
N ALA A 14 0.35 0.69 -4.93
CA ALA A 14 0.31 2.15 -4.96
C ALA A 14 1.66 2.79 -4.66
N TRP A 15 2.42 2.23 -3.72
CA TRP A 15 3.74 2.75 -3.33
C TRP A 15 4.80 2.63 -4.43
N ILE A 16 4.75 1.55 -5.22
CA ILE A 16 5.58 1.39 -6.42
C ILE A 16 5.01 2.10 -7.66
N GLY A 17 3.80 2.68 -7.57
CA GLY A 17 3.15 3.39 -8.66
C GLY A 17 2.49 2.48 -9.70
N ASP A 18 2.10 1.27 -9.33
CA ASP A 18 1.34 0.34 -10.18
C ASP A 18 -0.14 0.71 -10.24
N ARG A 19 -0.47 1.68 -11.08
CA ARG A 19 -1.85 2.18 -11.18
C ARG A 19 -2.83 1.13 -11.70
N GLU A 20 -2.41 0.27 -12.63
CA GLU A 20 -3.27 -0.76 -13.21
C GLU A 20 -3.69 -1.79 -12.15
N GLY A 21 -2.73 -2.39 -11.45
CA GLY A 21 -3.03 -3.35 -10.38
C GLY A 21 -3.83 -2.74 -9.23
N VAL A 22 -3.53 -1.48 -8.87
CA VAL A 22 -4.33 -0.72 -7.89
C VAL A 22 -5.79 -0.57 -8.33
N ASN A 23 -6.02 -0.20 -9.58
CA ASN A 23 -7.37 0.02 -10.09
C ASN A 23 -8.20 -1.26 -10.13
N GLU A 24 -7.58 -2.38 -10.46
CA GLU A 24 -8.24 -3.69 -10.47
C GLU A 24 -8.79 -4.03 -9.08
N ILE A 25 -7.94 -3.98 -8.06
CA ILE A 25 -8.32 -4.26 -6.66
C ILE A 25 -9.32 -3.23 -6.13
N THR A 26 -9.02 -1.94 -6.27
CA THR A 26 -9.83 -0.89 -5.62
C THR A 26 -11.21 -0.77 -6.24
N LYS A 27 -11.39 -1.05 -7.54
CA LYS A 27 -12.70 -1.06 -8.19
C LYS A 27 -13.61 -2.13 -7.63
N GLU A 28 -13.09 -3.34 -7.42
CA GLU A 28 -13.85 -4.42 -6.80
C GLU A 28 -14.19 -4.11 -5.34
N CYS A 29 -13.22 -3.61 -4.57
CA CYS A 29 -13.42 -3.27 -3.16
C CYS A 29 -14.46 -2.15 -3.01
N VAL A 30 -14.41 -1.12 -3.85
CA VAL A 30 -15.39 -0.01 -3.83
C VAL A 30 -16.80 -0.51 -4.15
N LYS A 31 -16.94 -1.46 -5.07
CA LYS A 31 -18.24 -2.06 -5.40
C LYS A 31 -18.80 -2.83 -4.20
N GLU A 32 -18.00 -3.72 -3.61
CA GLU A 32 -18.37 -4.55 -2.45
C GLU A 32 -18.70 -3.70 -1.21
N LEU A 33 -17.92 -2.65 -0.95
CA LEU A 33 -18.06 -1.82 0.24
C LEU A 33 -19.05 -0.65 0.06
N SER A 34 -19.59 -0.44 -1.15
CA SER A 34 -20.54 0.65 -1.44
C SER A 34 -21.79 0.70 -0.54
N PRO A 35 -22.36 -0.44 -0.05
CA PRO A 35 -23.52 -0.40 0.84
C PRO A 35 -23.25 0.32 2.16
N TYR A 36 -22.03 0.24 2.70
CA TYR A 36 -21.65 0.89 3.97
C TYR A 36 -21.60 2.42 3.87
N ARG A 37 -21.75 3.00 2.67
CA ARG A 37 -21.83 4.45 2.48
C ARG A 37 -23.02 5.06 3.22
N SER A 38 -24.10 4.32 3.43
CA SER A 38 -25.30 4.81 4.13
C SER A 38 -24.98 5.26 5.57
N ALA A 39 -24.11 4.53 6.28
CA ALA A 39 -23.74 4.80 7.66
C ALA A 39 -23.05 6.17 7.86
N ILE A 40 -22.47 6.76 6.81
CA ILE A 40 -21.74 8.04 6.91
C ILE A 40 -22.61 9.18 7.43
N LYS A 41 -23.88 9.24 7.00
CA LYS A 41 -24.80 10.31 7.37
C LYS A 41 -25.13 10.24 8.85
N ASP A 42 -25.40 9.04 9.35
CA ASP A 42 -25.72 8.81 10.75
C ASP A 42 -24.50 9.07 11.65
N ILE A 43 -23.30 8.67 11.21
CA ILE A 43 -22.05 8.96 11.94
C ILE A 43 -21.79 10.47 12.01
N MET A 44 -21.98 11.20 10.91
CA MET A 44 -21.81 12.67 10.90
C MET A 44 -22.81 13.34 11.84
N LYS A 45 -24.08 12.93 11.79
CA LYS A 45 -25.11 13.46 12.69
C LYS A 45 -24.78 13.20 14.16
N ILE A 46 -24.29 12.01 14.50
CA ILE A 46 -23.83 11.70 15.86
C ILE A 46 -22.70 12.63 16.29
N LYS A 47 -21.73 12.91 15.40
CA LYS A 47 -20.62 13.83 15.69
C LYS A 47 -21.10 15.27 15.94
N GLU A 48 -22.19 15.69 15.32
CA GLU A 48 -22.80 17.01 15.55
C GLU A 48 -23.64 17.05 16.83
N GLU A 49 -24.27 15.92 17.21
CA GLU A 49 -25.12 15.81 18.41
C GLU A 49 -24.34 15.66 19.72
N VAL A 50 -23.09 15.20 19.67
CA VAL A 50 -22.25 14.97 20.86
C VAL A 50 -21.38 16.17 21.20
N ASN A 51 -21.34 16.53 22.48
CA ASN A 51 -20.51 17.65 22.96
C ASN A 51 -19.07 17.21 23.30
N ARG A 52 -18.85 15.92 23.54
CA ARG A 52 -17.56 15.38 23.96
C ARG A 52 -17.23 14.10 23.19
N GLU A 53 -16.00 13.95 22.74
CA GLU A 53 -15.59 12.82 21.89
C GLU A 53 -15.83 11.45 22.53
N PHE A 54 -15.66 11.32 23.85
CA PHE A 54 -15.89 10.05 24.55
C PHE A 54 -17.36 9.59 24.54
N GLU A 55 -18.31 10.46 24.17
CA GLU A 55 -19.73 10.13 24.06
C GLU A 55 -20.07 9.43 22.72
N ILE A 56 -19.20 9.57 21.72
CA ILE A 56 -19.39 9.03 20.36
C ILE A 56 -19.65 7.51 20.39
N PRO A 57 -18.86 6.67 21.08
CA PRO A 57 -19.11 5.22 21.09
C PRO A 57 -20.48 4.84 21.67
N LYS A 58 -20.97 5.59 22.66
CA LYS A 58 -22.31 5.36 23.24
C LYS A 58 -23.39 5.69 22.21
N LYS A 59 -23.28 6.83 21.54
CA LYS A 59 -24.25 7.27 20.52
C LYS A 59 -24.28 6.37 19.29
N LEU A 60 -23.12 5.87 18.85
CA LEU A 60 -23.04 4.87 17.77
C LEU A 60 -23.87 3.62 18.11
N ARG A 61 -23.73 3.11 19.34
CA ARG A 61 -24.51 1.95 19.81
C ARG A 61 -26.01 2.25 19.91
N GLU A 62 -26.40 3.43 20.40
CA GLU A 62 -27.81 3.86 20.46
C GLU A 62 -28.47 3.89 19.07
N LYS A 63 -27.70 4.25 18.03
CA LYS A 63 -28.13 4.28 16.62
C LYS A 63 -27.97 2.93 15.90
N ARG A 64 -27.57 1.87 16.62
CA ARG A 64 -27.31 0.52 16.08
C ARG A 64 -26.27 0.49 14.97
N ILE A 65 -25.32 1.41 14.98
CA ILE A 65 -24.16 1.37 14.08
C ILE A 65 -23.19 0.33 14.62
N THR A 66 -22.90 -0.68 13.81
CA THR A 66 -22.07 -1.81 14.24
C THR A 66 -20.59 -1.59 13.96
N TYR A 67 -19.76 -2.51 14.44
CA TYR A 67 -18.34 -2.50 14.11
C TYR A 67 -18.10 -2.71 12.61
N GLU A 68 -18.88 -3.60 11.99
CA GLU A 68 -18.82 -3.91 10.56
C GLU A 68 -19.14 -2.67 9.72
N ASP A 69 -20.10 -1.84 10.14
CA ASP A 69 -20.41 -0.57 9.46
C ASP A 69 -19.20 0.39 9.47
N LEU A 70 -18.55 0.51 10.63
CA LEU A 70 -17.39 1.38 10.80
C LEU A 70 -16.19 0.88 9.98
N LEU A 71 -15.92 -0.43 10.05
CA LEU A 71 -14.83 -1.06 9.32
C LEU A 71 -15.07 -0.97 7.81
N GLY A 72 -16.27 -1.32 7.34
CA GLY A 72 -16.64 -1.26 5.93
C GLY A 72 -16.54 0.16 5.37
N LEU A 73 -16.96 1.17 6.14
CA LEU A 73 -16.80 2.58 5.75
C LEU A 73 -15.32 3.01 5.73
N ALA A 74 -14.51 2.56 6.69
CA ALA A 74 -13.08 2.85 6.73
C ALA A 74 -12.36 2.26 5.51
N LEU A 75 -12.63 0.99 5.20
CA LEU A 75 -12.09 0.31 4.02
C LEU A 75 -12.56 0.96 2.72
N LEU A 76 -13.83 1.39 2.62
CA LEU A 76 -14.34 2.10 1.44
C LEU A 76 -13.58 3.41 1.21
N ARG A 77 -13.31 4.16 2.28
CA ARG A 77 -12.54 5.40 2.21
C ARG A 77 -11.08 5.15 1.84
N LEU A 78 -10.49 4.09 2.40
CA LEU A 78 -9.13 3.66 2.06
C LEU A 78 -9.02 3.31 0.58
N ALA A 79 -9.92 2.46 0.06
CA ALA A 79 -9.96 2.06 -1.35
C ALA A 79 -10.02 3.26 -2.30
N ARG A 80 -10.90 4.23 -2.01
CA ARG A 80 -11.01 5.48 -2.79
C ARG A 80 -9.75 6.35 -2.73
N LYS A 81 -9.01 6.32 -1.63
CA LYS A 81 -7.76 7.07 -1.49
C LYS A 81 -6.64 6.40 -2.28
N ILE A 82 -6.54 5.08 -2.19
CA ILE A 82 -5.54 4.28 -2.94
C ILE A 82 -5.80 4.39 -4.44
N SER A 83 -7.06 4.43 -4.91
CA SER A 83 -7.37 4.57 -6.35
C SER A 83 -6.88 5.88 -6.99
N LEU A 84 -6.44 6.86 -6.18
CA LEU A 84 -5.82 8.11 -6.67
C LEU A 84 -4.32 7.97 -6.96
N THR A 85 -3.80 6.75 -6.94
CA THR A 85 -2.40 6.44 -7.25
C THR A 85 -1.99 7.00 -8.61
N SER A 86 -0.82 7.64 -8.62
CA SER A 86 -0.16 8.07 -9.85
C SER A 86 0.60 6.91 -10.46
N ASP A 87 0.53 6.81 -11.79
CA ASP A 87 1.23 5.78 -12.53
C ASP A 87 2.72 6.13 -12.67
N LEU A 88 3.59 5.21 -12.26
CA LEU A 88 5.04 5.33 -12.42
C LEU A 88 5.61 4.33 -13.42
N ASN A 89 4.75 3.59 -14.14
CA ASN A 89 5.13 2.55 -15.10
C ASN A 89 6.13 1.53 -14.49
N PRO A 90 5.73 0.80 -13.43
CA PRO A 90 6.59 -0.19 -12.81
C PRO A 90 7.01 -1.27 -13.82
N LYS A 91 8.25 -1.70 -13.70
CA LYS A 91 8.85 -2.80 -14.46
C LYS A 91 8.61 -4.11 -13.75
N ASN A 92 8.46 -5.18 -14.52
CA ASN A 92 8.41 -6.55 -14.02
C ASN A 92 9.71 -7.27 -14.37
N ASP A 93 10.32 -7.91 -13.37
CA ASP A 93 11.52 -8.72 -13.55
C ASP A 93 11.46 -9.96 -12.65
N GLY A 94 11.02 -11.07 -13.25
CA GLY A 94 10.77 -12.32 -12.53
C GLY A 94 9.71 -12.14 -11.45
N LYS A 95 10.09 -12.36 -10.19
CA LYS A 95 9.20 -12.26 -9.02
C LYS A 95 9.06 -10.84 -8.46
N ILE A 96 9.81 -9.87 -9.00
CA ILE A 96 9.80 -8.48 -8.52
C ILE A 96 9.06 -7.59 -9.51
N LYS A 97 8.15 -6.76 -8.98
CA LYS A 97 7.62 -5.58 -9.66
C LYS A 97 8.22 -4.34 -9.02
N TYR A 98 8.84 -3.44 -9.79
CA TYR A 98 9.58 -2.32 -9.21
C TYR A 98 9.58 -1.06 -10.06
N THR A 99 9.89 0.06 -9.42
CA THR A 99 10.07 1.37 -10.05
C THR A 99 11.36 1.98 -9.54
N ILE A 100 12.10 2.65 -10.42
CA ILE A 100 13.26 3.47 -10.04
C ILE A 100 12.89 4.94 -10.16
N ILE A 101 13.08 5.67 -9.06
CA ILE A 101 12.87 7.11 -8.97
C ILE A 101 14.24 7.78 -8.95
N ASP A 102 14.52 8.59 -9.97
CA ASP A 102 15.73 9.40 -10.05
C ASP A 102 15.51 10.73 -9.33
N LEU A 103 16.33 11.01 -8.32
CA LEU A 103 16.32 12.26 -7.53
C LEU A 103 17.57 13.11 -7.80
N GLY A 104 18.21 12.92 -8.96
CA GLY A 104 19.42 13.63 -9.39
C GLY A 104 20.69 12.96 -8.89
N ASN A 105 21.07 13.23 -7.64
CA ASN A 105 22.30 12.67 -7.06
C ASN A 105 22.12 11.25 -6.50
N LYS A 106 20.87 10.79 -6.37
CA LYS A 106 20.52 9.49 -5.83
C LYS A 106 19.35 8.89 -6.57
N LYS A 107 19.33 7.56 -6.64
CA LYS A 107 18.24 6.78 -7.20
C LYS A 107 17.64 5.92 -6.11
N ILE A 108 16.31 5.81 -6.14
CA ILE A 108 15.55 4.99 -5.22
C ILE A 108 14.83 3.91 -6.01
N LEU A 109 15.09 2.65 -5.69
CA LEU A 109 14.29 1.54 -6.15
C LEU A 109 13.21 1.22 -5.11
N ARG A 110 11.96 1.18 -5.56
CA ARG A 110 10.82 0.67 -4.81
C ARG A 110 10.34 -0.60 -5.48
N GLY A 111 10.34 -1.72 -4.77
CA GLY A 111 9.99 -3.03 -5.28
C GLY A 111 8.93 -3.71 -4.44
N TYR A 112 8.20 -4.60 -5.10
CA TYR A 112 7.20 -5.49 -4.55
C TYR A 112 7.54 -6.92 -4.94
N CYS A 113 7.53 -7.82 -3.98
CA CYS A 113 7.70 -9.26 -4.17
C CYS A 113 6.66 -9.99 -3.31
N LYS A 114 5.67 -10.61 -3.96
CA LYS A 114 4.52 -11.20 -3.26
C LYS A 114 4.91 -12.33 -2.30
N GLU A 115 5.94 -13.10 -2.66
CA GLU A 115 6.40 -14.28 -1.93
C GLU A 115 7.48 -13.96 -0.87
N CYS A 116 8.01 -12.74 -0.87
CA CYS A 116 9.06 -12.31 0.04
C CYS A 116 8.55 -12.13 1.48
N LYS A 117 9.37 -12.49 2.46
CA LYS A 117 9.00 -12.60 3.88
C LYS A 117 10.21 -12.36 4.77
N GLY A 118 9.98 -11.66 5.88
CA GLY A 118 11.00 -11.39 6.88
C GLY A 118 11.76 -10.11 6.59
N PHE A 119 13.01 -10.04 7.06
CA PHE A 119 13.83 -8.84 6.93
C PHE A 119 15.22 -9.19 6.43
N HIS A 120 15.67 -8.47 5.40
CA HIS A 120 17.01 -8.60 4.89
C HIS A 120 17.60 -7.23 4.56
N TYR A 121 18.89 -7.08 4.84
CA TYR A 121 19.65 -5.87 4.55
C TYR A 121 20.94 -6.27 3.83
N THR A 122 21.28 -5.52 2.78
CA THR A 122 22.55 -5.68 2.08
C THR A 122 23.11 -4.34 1.64
N ILE A 123 24.43 -4.26 1.55
CA ILE A 123 25.15 -3.08 1.07
C ILE A 123 25.41 -3.26 -0.42
N LEU A 124 25.02 -2.27 -1.22
CA LEU A 124 25.30 -2.23 -2.65
C LEU A 124 26.70 -1.62 -2.85
N LYS A 125 27.74 -2.44 -2.65
CA LYS A 125 29.14 -1.97 -2.60
C LYS A 125 29.55 -1.22 -3.88
N ASP A 126 29.23 -1.79 -5.04
CA ASP A 126 29.62 -1.24 -6.34
C ASP A 126 28.74 -0.05 -6.77
N ASN A 127 27.57 0.12 -6.15
CA ASN A 127 26.60 1.18 -6.47
C ASN A 127 26.59 2.33 -5.45
N ILE A 128 27.39 2.23 -4.38
CA ILE A 128 27.41 3.15 -3.24
C ILE A 128 25.99 3.35 -2.68
N GLY A 129 25.49 2.31 -2.01
CA GLY A 129 24.11 2.29 -1.54
C GLY A 129 23.78 1.11 -0.63
N PHE A 130 22.50 0.90 -0.41
CA PHE A 130 21.98 -0.24 0.33
C PHE A 130 20.62 -0.67 -0.21
N ALA A 131 20.27 -1.93 0.06
CA ALA A 131 18.94 -2.47 -0.18
C ALA A 131 18.40 -3.14 1.09
N VAL A 132 17.10 -3.00 1.29
CA VAL A 132 16.34 -3.58 2.39
C VAL A 132 15.13 -4.29 1.81
N GLU A 133 14.89 -5.51 2.29
CA GLU A 133 13.60 -6.19 2.21
C GLU A 133 12.94 -6.13 3.58
N TYR A 134 11.65 -5.81 3.59
CA TYR A 134 10.78 -6.03 4.73
C TYR A 134 9.47 -6.63 4.24
N ASP A 135 9.30 -7.92 4.47
CA ASP A 135 8.26 -8.75 3.88
C ASP A 135 8.17 -8.55 2.35
N GLN A 136 7.03 -8.07 1.88
CA GLN A 136 6.76 -7.93 0.46
C GLN A 136 7.38 -6.66 -0.15
N ILE A 137 7.97 -5.78 0.67
CA ILE A 137 8.50 -4.48 0.27
C ILE A 137 10.01 -4.58 0.09
N ILE A 138 10.50 -4.13 -1.06
CA ILE A 138 11.92 -3.96 -1.34
C ILE A 138 12.20 -2.47 -1.52
N TYR A 139 13.20 -1.96 -0.82
CA TYR A 139 13.66 -0.59 -0.96
C TYR A 139 15.16 -0.59 -1.19
N ALA A 140 15.65 0.16 -2.17
CA ALA A 140 17.07 0.42 -2.30
C ALA A 140 17.34 1.90 -2.57
N GLU A 141 18.43 2.41 -2.00
CA GLU A 141 18.96 3.74 -2.30
C GLU A 141 20.42 3.59 -2.75
N PHE A 142 20.78 4.20 -3.88
CA PHE A 142 22.12 4.13 -4.45
C PHE A 142 22.49 5.39 -5.23
N LEU A 143 23.78 5.69 -5.30
CA LEU A 143 24.30 6.90 -5.95
C LEU A 143 24.90 6.62 -7.33
N GLN A 144 25.37 5.40 -7.59
CA GLN A 144 26.11 5.04 -8.81
C GLN A 144 25.67 3.68 -9.38
N GLY A 145 26.04 3.43 -10.63
CA GLY A 145 25.73 2.21 -11.36
C GLY A 145 24.35 2.21 -12.04
N ASP A 146 24.10 1.15 -12.80
CA ASP A 146 22.89 0.97 -13.60
C ASP A 146 21.82 0.15 -12.87
N GLU A 147 20.60 0.17 -13.42
CA GLU A 147 19.47 -0.61 -12.90
C GLU A 147 19.79 -2.11 -12.83
N LYS A 148 20.51 -2.63 -13.81
CA LYS A 148 20.80 -4.05 -13.93
C LYS A 148 21.69 -4.55 -12.80
N SER A 149 22.79 -3.86 -12.52
CA SER A 149 23.73 -4.20 -11.44
C SER A 149 23.03 -4.22 -10.07
N VAL A 150 22.20 -3.22 -9.77
CA VAL A 150 21.43 -3.19 -8.52
C VAL A 150 20.43 -4.35 -8.43
N MET A 151 19.71 -4.62 -9.52
CA MET A 151 18.73 -5.71 -9.57
C MET A 151 19.37 -7.09 -9.45
N ASP A 152 20.57 -7.29 -10.01
CA ASP A 152 21.31 -8.56 -9.90
C ASP A 152 21.71 -8.82 -8.44
N VAL A 153 22.14 -7.79 -7.71
CA VAL A 153 22.42 -7.89 -6.26
C VAL A 153 21.14 -8.17 -5.49
N ILE A 154 20.04 -7.44 -5.74
CA ILE A 154 18.76 -7.69 -5.06
C ILE A 154 18.28 -9.12 -5.31
N LYS A 155 18.34 -9.63 -6.54
CA LYS A 155 17.91 -11.01 -6.82
C LYS A 155 18.75 -12.04 -6.09
N THR A 156 20.07 -11.84 -6.05
CA THR A 156 21.00 -12.78 -5.42
C THR A 156 20.92 -12.74 -3.90
N GLU A 157 20.89 -11.53 -3.33
CA GLU A 157 21.02 -11.26 -1.90
C GLU A 157 19.68 -11.07 -1.19
N ILE A 158 18.54 -11.10 -1.89
CA ILE A 158 17.20 -10.93 -1.30
C ILE A 158 16.26 -12.02 -1.82
N ILE A 159 16.11 -12.17 -3.14
CA ILE A 159 15.06 -13.04 -3.71
C ILE A 159 15.40 -14.53 -3.68
N ASN A 160 16.63 -14.91 -4.03
CA ASN A 160 17.03 -16.30 -4.23
C ASN A 160 17.65 -16.95 -2.99
N LYS A 161 17.28 -16.48 -1.79
CA LYS A 161 17.74 -17.07 -0.54
C LYS A 161 17.17 -18.46 -0.28
#